data_AF-A0A353N6J3-F1
#
_entry.id   AF-A0A353N6J3-F1
#
_cell.length_a   1.000
_cell.length_b   1.000
_cell.length_c   1.000
_cell.angle_alpha   90.00
_cell.angle_beta   90.00
_cell.angle_gamma   90.00
#
_symmetry.space_group_name_H-M   'P 1'
#
loop_
_entity.id
_entity.type
_entity.pdbx_description
1 polymer ?
#
loop_
_entity_poly.entity_id
_entity_poly.type
_entity_poly.pdbx_seq_one_letter_code
_entity_poly.pdbx_strand_id
1 'polypeptide(L)'
;MNNFCKIFKEKKFVLISSLPENNPELAKAAVDSGTDVLKVHINVVHHASGTAFGSLAEEKTNLEKIISVAKNAGVPVGIVPGAKPGIGPCELNPLVGMGFDFFSIYAAHLSPTGLVLKEIGKMVALDSSYHPYEAKFLAKMGVD
;
A
#
# COMPACT_ATOMS: atom_id res chain seq x y z
N MET A 1 -5.80 16.32 -1.26
CA MET A 1 -5.66 15.20 -2.20
C MET A 1 -4.34 14.52 -1.85
N ASN A 2 -4.36 13.20 -1.66
CA ASN A 2 -3.19 12.43 -1.26
C ASN A 2 -2.08 12.51 -2.34
N ASN A 3 -0.81 12.52 -1.95
CA ASN A 3 0.34 12.58 -2.86
C ASN A 3 0.35 11.40 -3.83
N PHE A 4 -0.12 10.24 -3.40
CA PHE A 4 -0.29 9.05 -4.23
C PHE A 4 -1.16 9.32 -5.48
N CYS A 5 -2.37 9.86 -5.34
CA CYS A 5 -3.29 10.06 -6.47
C CYS A 5 -2.81 11.15 -7.44
N LYS A 6 -1.95 12.07 -6.97
CA LYS A 6 -1.38 13.14 -7.80
C LYS A 6 -0.48 12.58 -8.90
N ILE A 7 0.31 11.54 -8.61
CA ILE A 7 1.25 10.94 -9.55
C ILE A 7 0.55 10.42 -10.81
N PHE A 8 -0.61 9.77 -10.67
CA PHE A 8 -1.38 9.23 -11.81
C PHE A 8 -1.98 10.30 -12.72
N LYS A 9 -2.04 11.57 -12.27
CA LYS A 9 -2.48 12.70 -13.10
C LYS A 9 -1.32 13.35 -13.84
N GLU A 10 -0.11 13.28 -13.28
CA GLU A 10 1.06 13.97 -13.80
C GLU A 10 1.90 13.09 -14.73
N LYS A 11 1.88 11.78 -14.52
CA LYS A 11 2.67 10.82 -15.31
C LYS A 11 1.77 9.93 -16.17
N LYS A 12 2.19 9.71 -17.42
CA LYS A 12 1.54 8.79 -18.35
C LYS A 12 1.74 7.32 -17.94
N PHE A 13 2.91 7.01 -17.38
CA PHE A 13 3.26 5.70 -16.86
C PHE A 13 3.82 5.87 -15.46
N VAL A 14 3.37 5.02 -14.53
CA VAL A 14 3.75 5.04 -13.12
C VAL A 14 4.39 3.71 -12.77
N LEU A 15 5.62 3.75 -12.27
CA LEU A 15 6.35 2.58 -11.78
C LEU A 15 6.15 2.42 -10.27
N ILE A 16 5.45 1.36 -9.89
CA ILE A 16 5.25 0.97 -8.48
C ILE A 16 6.18 -0.19 -8.16
N SER A 17 7.23 0.07 -7.37
CA SER A 17 8.16 -0.97 -6.92
C SER A 17 7.65 -1.63 -5.66
N SER A 18 7.27 -2.89 -5.79
CA SER A 18 6.83 -3.76 -4.70
C SER A 18 8.05 -4.44 -4.10
N LEU A 19 8.44 -4.07 -2.88
CA LEU A 19 9.64 -4.64 -2.27
C LEU A 19 9.42 -6.13 -1.92
N PRO A 20 10.41 -6.99 -2.19
CA PRO A 20 10.31 -8.41 -1.90
C PRO A 20 10.45 -8.71 -0.40
N GLU A 21 11.04 -7.80 0.37
CA GLU A 21 11.15 -7.81 1.83
C GLU A 21 11.18 -6.36 2.35
N ASN A 22 10.84 -6.14 3.62
CA ASN A 22 10.90 -4.82 4.23
C ASN A 22 12.35 -4.48 4.61
N ASN A 23 13.17 -4.23 3.61
CA ASN A 23 14.57 -3.89 3.76
C ASN A 23 14.82 -2.44 3.32
N PRO A 24 15.31 -1.55 4.21
CA PRO A 24 15.60 -0.15 3.88
C PRO A 24 16.61 0.04 2.73
N GLU A 25 17.56 -0.87 2.56
CA GLU A 25 18.53 -0.80 1.46
C GLU A 25 17.86 -1.06 0.11
N LEU A 26 16.89 -1.98 0.06
CA LEU A 26 16.09 -2.21 -1.15
C LEU A 26 15.18 -1.02 -1.47
N ALA A 27 14.59 -0.40 -0.45
CA ALA A 27 13.82 0.84 -0.64
C ALA A 27 14.70 1.95 -1.22
N LYS A 28 15.91 2.14 -0.67
CA LYS A 28 16.87 3.10 -1.18
C LYS A 28 17.25 2.80 -2.63
N ALA A 29 17.57 1.55 -2.96
CA ALA A 29 17.91 1.16 -4.32
C ALA A 29 16.76 1.43 -5.32
N ALA A 30 15.51 1.14 -4.92
CA ALA A 30 14.34 1.40 -5.75
C ALA A 30 14.08 2.90 -5.96
N VAL A 31 14.26 3.72 -4.92
CA VAL A 31 14.19 5.18 -5.00
C VAL A 31 15.28 5.75 -5.91
N ASP A 32 16.54 5.33 -5.70
CA ASP A 32 17.69 5.78 -6.50
C ASP A 32 17.56 5.35 -7.98
N SER A 33 16.81 4.27 -8.25
CA SER A 33 16.48 3.80 -9.60
C SER A 33 15.27 4.50 -10.24
N GLY A 34 14.65 5.47 -9.56
CA GLY A 34 13.58 6.29 -10.11
C GLY A 34 12.18 5.67 -10.03
N THR A 35 11.91 4.83 -9.02
CA THR A 35 10.53 4.38 -8.74
C THR A 35 9.62 5.56 -8.43
N ASP A 36 8.37 5.51 -8.90
CA ASP A 36 7.37 6.56 -8.62
C ASP A 36 6.66 6.33 -7.30
N VAL A 37 6.51 5.07 -6.91
CA VAL A 37 5.81 4.64 -5.69
C VAL A 37 6.54 3.44 -5.12
N LEU A 38 6.64 3.34 -3.79
CA LEU A 38 7.05 2.12 -3.10
C LEU A 38 5.85 1.39 -2.52
N LYS A 39 5.90 0.06 -2.51
CA LYS A 39 4.91 -0.78 -1.85
C LYS A 39 5.59 -1.83 -0.97
N VAL A 40 5.13 -1.93 0.28
CA VAL A 40 5.63 -2.86 1.31
C VAL A 40 4.49 -3.75 1.85
N HIS A 41 4.82 -4.77 2.65
CA HIS A 41 3.85 -5.76 3.11
C HIS A 41 4.06 -6.11 4.58
N ILE A 42 2.98 -6.48 5.26
CA ILE A 42 2.96 -7.10 6.58
C ILE A 42 1.95 -8.24 6.58
N ASN A 43 2.10 -9.23 7.46
CA ASN A 43 1.15 -10.35 7.61
C ASN A 43 0.88 -11.11 6.28
N VAL A 44 1.88 -11.23 5.42
CA VAL A 44 1.79 -11.95 4.14
C VAL A 44 2.85 -13.03 4.08
N VAL A 45 2.45 -14.23 3.69
CA VAL A 45 3.36 -15.33 3.36
C VAL A 45 3.28 -15.57 1.86
N HIS A 46 4.39 -15.34 1.15
CA HIS A 46 4.50 -15.65 -0.26
C HIS A 46 4.87 -17.13 -0.43
N HIS A 47 3.87 -17.96 -0.71
CA HIS A 47 4.05 -19.40 -0.92
C HIS A 47 5.06 -19.73 -2.05
N ALA A 48 5.17 -18.89 -3.07
CA ALA A 48 6.07 -19.12 -4.20
C ALA A 48 7.53 -18.76 -3.93
N SER A 49 7.81 -17.73 -3.12
CA SER A 49 9.18 -17.28 -2.82
C SER A 49 9.71 -17.77 -1.47
N GLY A 50 8.84 -18.33 -0.62
CA GLY A 50 9.16 -18.67 0.77
C GLY A 50 9.32 -17.46 1.69
N THR A 51 9.12 -16.24 1.17
CA THR A 51 9.25 -15.01 1.95
C THR A 51 8.03 -14.81 2.85
N ALA A 52 8.27 -14.55 4.13
CA ALA A 52 7.24 -14.19 5.09
C ALA A 52 7.50 -12.77 5.59
N PHE A 53 6.46 -11.93 5.53
CA PHE A 53 6.45 -10.61 6.15
C PHE A 53 5.88 -10.72 7.55
N GLY A 54 6.57 -10.16 8.54
CA GLY A 54 6.11 -10.13 9.92
C GLY A 54 4.87 -9.27 10.12
N SER A 55 4.42 -9.24 11.37
CA SER A 55 3.40 -8.31 11.85
C SER A 55 3.91 -6.87 11.82
N LEU A 56 2.97 -5.91 11.93
CA LEU A 56 3.31 -4.49 12.02
C LEU A 56 4.32 -4.20 13.13
N ALA A 57 4.22 -4.90 14.27
CA ALA A 57 5.10 -4.69 15.41
C ALA A 57 6.53 -5.19 15.13
N GLU A 58 6.66 -6.34 14.47
CA GLU A 58 7.95 -6.93 14.10
C GLU A 58 8.66 -6.11 13.02
N GLU A 59 7.90 -5.59 12.05
CA GLU A 59 8.43 -4.88 10.89
C GLU A 59 8.63 -3.38 11.13
N LYS A 60 8.11 -2.84 12.24
CA LYS A 60 8.00 -1.41 12.52
C LYS A 60 9.30 -0.63 12.25
N THR A 61 10.42 -1.08 12.81
CA THR A 61 11.72 -0.40 12.70
C THR A 61 12.17 -0.27 11.25
N ASN A 62 11.96 -1.29 10.43
CA ASN A 62 12.35 -1.25 9.02
C ASN A 62 11.37 -0.39 8.21
N LEU A 63 10.07 -0.50 8.48
CA LEU A 63 9.05 0.32 7.84
C LEU A 63 9.28 1.82 8.09
N GLU A 64 9.61 2.23 9.31
CA GLU A 64 9.93 3.63 9.64
C GLU A 64 11.13 4.14 8.83
N LYS A 65 12.18 3.32 8.68
CA LYS A 65 13.35 3.67 7.85
C LYS A 65 12.98 3.78 6.37
N ILE A 66 12.17 2.85 5.86
CA ILE A 66 11.69 2.86 4.46
C ILE A 66 10.88 4.13 4.19
N ILE A 67 9.94 4.47 5.07
CA ILE A 67 9.13 5.70 4.96
C ILE A 67 10.05 6.93 4.97
N SER A 68 11.05 6.97 5.86
CA SER A 68 12.01 8.08 5.92
C SER A 68 12.80 8.24 4.62
N VAL A 69 13.35 7.16 4.08
CA VAL A 69 14.08 7.15 2.80
C VAL A 69 13.19 7.67 1.66
N ALA A 70 11.98 7.14 1.54
CA ALA A 70 11.05 7.50 0.48
C ALA A 70 10.58 8.97 0.60
N LYS A 71 10.25 9.41 1.82
CA LYS A 71 9.82 10.77 2.10
C LYS A 71 10.90 11.80 1.76
N ASN A 72 12.16 11.51 2.03
CA ASN A 72 13.28 12.38 1.67
C ASN A 72 13.43 12.55 0.15
N ALA A 73 12.97 11.57 -0.63
CA ALA A 73 12.96 11.62 -2.09
C ALA A 73 11.60 12.06 -2.68
N GLY A 74 10.60 12.35 -1.85
CA GLY A 74 9.24 12.69 -2.30
C GLY A 74 8.48 11.53 -2.94
N VAL A 75 8.87 10.29 -2.65
CA VAL A 75 8.23 9.07 -3.17
C VAL A 75 7.18 8.57 -2.16
N PRO A 76 5.90 8.44 -2.54
CA PRO A 76 4.88 7.90 -1.66
C PRO A 76 5.08 6.41 -1.38
N VAL A 77 4.68 5.97 -0.19
CA VAL A 77 4.79 4.59 0.27
C VAL A 77 3.42 4.03 0.59
N GLY A 78 3.09 2.90 -0.03
CA GLY A 78 1.91 2.11 0.28
C GLY A 78 2.22 0.83 1.03
N ILE A 79 1.24 0.33 1.76
CA ILE A 79 1.38 -0.91 2.54
C ILE A 79 0.24 -1.90 2.25
N VAL A 80 0.58 -3.19 2.15
CA VAL A 80 -0.38 -4.28 2.16
C VAL A 80 -0.51 -4.79 3.61
N PRO A 81 -1.65 -4.56 4.29
CA PRO A 81 -1.80 -4.89 5.71
C PRO A 81 -1.98 -6.39 6.00
N GLY A 82 -2.16 -7.19 4.95
CA GLY A 82 -2.32 -8.65 5.01
C GLY A 82 -3.28 -9.15 3.94
N ALA A 83 -3.47 -10.47 3.89
CA ALA A 83 -4.36 -11.15 2.95
C ALA A 83 -5.61 -11.75 3.62
N LYS A 84 -5.98 -11.26 4.81
CA LYS A 84 -7.17 -11.73 5.55
C LYS A 84 -8.39 -10.82 5.33
N PRO A 85 -9.63 -11.36 5.36
CA PRO A 85 -10.84 -10.55 5.35
C PRO A 85 -10.96 -9.65 6.58
N GLY A 86 -11.72 -8.55 6.45
CA GLY A 86 -12.18 -7.74 7.57
C GLY A 86 -11.15 -6.75 8.13
N ILE A 87 -10.12 -6.39 7.35
CA ILE A 87 -9.14 -5.39 7.76
C ILE A 87 -9.84 -4.05 7.95
N GLY A 88 -9.86 -3.57 9.20
CA GLY A 88 -10.64 -2.42 9.65
C GLY A 88 -9.79 -1.30 10.25
N PRO A 89 -10.42 -0.32 10.91
CA PRO A 89 -9.74 0.87 11.42
C PRO A 89 -8.68 0.54 12.47
N CYS A 90 -8.88 -0.49 13.29
CA CYS A 90 -7.90 -0.90 14.29
C CYS A 90 -6.56 -1.30 13.65
N GLU A 91 -6.61 -1.96 12.49
CA GLU A 91 -5.43 -2.32 11.71
C GLU A 91 -4.91 -1.16 10.85
N LEU A 92 -5.79 -0.29 10.34
CA LEU A 92 -5.42 0.78 9.41
C LEU A 92 -4.94 2.07 10.10
N ASN A 93 -5.51 2.45 11.26
CA ASN A 93 -5.15 3.67 11.98
C ASN A 93 -3.65 3.73 12.37
N PRO A 94 -3.01 2.63 12.82
CA PRO A 94 -1.57 2.62 13.04
C PRO A 94 -0.78 2.95 11.76
N LEU A 95 -1.25 2.51 10.58
CA LEU A 95 -0.59 2.76 9.30
C LEU A 95 -0.69 4.24 8.91
N VAL A 96 -1.87 4.84 9.13
CA VAL A 96 -2.07 6.29 9.00
C VAL A 96 -1.08 7.04 9.90
N GLY A 97 -0.98 6.64 11.17
CA GLY A 97 -0.09 7.26 12.15
C GLY A 97 1.40 7.15 11.83
N MET A 98 1.81 6.07 11.14
CA MET A 98 3.18 5.90 10.66
C MET A 98 3.52 6.77 9.44
N GLY A 99 2.52 7.26 8.72
CA GLY A 99 2.70 8.13 7.56
C GLY A 99 2.74 7.38 6.22
N PHE A 100 2.10 6.21 6.12
CA PHE A 100 1.84 5.60 4.81
C PHE A 100 0.85 6.45 4.00
N ASP A 101 1.11 6.61 2.71
CA ASP A 101 0.24 7.37 1.82
C ASP A 101 -1.01 6.57 1.46
N PHE A 102 -0.90 5.26 1.27
CA PHE A 102 -2.05 4.42 0.93
C PHE A 102 -1.91 3.01 1.51
N PHE A 103 -3.02 2.29 1.58
CA PHE A 103 -2.98 0.84 1.75
C PHE A 103 -3.47 0.15 0.48
N SER A 104 -2.95 -1.05 0.24
CA SER A 104 -3.36 -1.90 -0.87
C SER A 104 -3.98 -3.19 -0.37
N ILE A 105 -5.18 -3.51 -0.86
CA ILE A 105 -5.97 -4.66 -0.38
C ILE A 105 -6.86 -5.20 -1.49
N TYR A 106 -7.21 -6.48 -1.44
CA TYR A 106 -8.28 -7.03 -2.28
C TYR A 106 -9.64 -6.47 -1.90
N ALA A 107 -10.50 -6.22 -2.88
CA ALA A 107 -11.86 -5.73 -2.67
C ALA A 107 -12.64 -6.64 -1.71
N ALA A 108 -12.50 -7.95 -1.86
CA ALA A 108 -13.14 -8.95 -0.99
C ALA A 108 -12.71 -8.86 0.48
N HIS A 109 -11.56 -8.22 0.78
CA HIS A 109 -11.02 -8.11 2.13
C HIS A 109 -11.22 -6.72 2.76
N LEU A 110 -11.66 -5.73 1.97
CA LEU A 110 -11.91 -4.37 2.43
C LEU A 110 -13.16 -4.31 3.31
N SER A 111 -13.00 -3.89 4.57
CA SER A 111 -14.15 -3.62 5.43
C SER A 111 -14.88 -2.32 5.04
N PRO A 112 -16.20 -2.19 5.29
CA PRO A 112 -16.92 -0.93 5.08
C PRO A 112 -16.29 0.26 5.82
N THR A 113 -15.71 0.01 7.00
CA THR A 113 -15.08 1.08 7.78
C THR A 113 -13.73 1.49 7.21
N GLY A 114 -12.96 0.55 6.64
CA GLY A 114 -11.75 0.88 5.89
C GLY A 114 -12.05 1.68 4.61
N LEU A 115 -13.20 1.43 3.97
CA LEU A 115 -13.65 2.15 2.78
C LEU A 115 -13.96 3.63 3.06
N VAL A 116 -14.48 3.96 4.25
CA VAL A 116 -14.84 5.35 4.60
C VAL A 116 -13.70 6.14 5.26
N LEU A 117 -12.56 5.52 5.54
CA LEU A 117 -11.38 6.16 6.14
C LEU A 117 -10.77 7.17 5.15
N LYS A 118 -10.72 8.46 5.48
CA LYS A 118 -10.36 9.53 4.51
C LYS A 118 -8.90 9.96 4.56
N GLU A 119 -8.22 9.61 5.64
CA GLU A 119 -6.86 10.03 5.99
C GLU A 119 -5.78 9.32 5.17
N ILE A 120 -6.13 8.21 4.53
CA ILE A 120 -5.20 7.36 3.76
C ILE A 120 -5.82 6.94 2.42
N GLY A 121 -4.98 6.84 1.41
CA GLY A 121 -5.36 6.39 0.07
C GLY A 121 -5.73 4.91 0.05
N LYS A 122 -6.57 4.52 -0.91
CA LYS A 122 -7.08 3.15 -1.07
C LYS A 122 -6.76 2.62 -2.45
N MET A 123 -5.74 1.76 -2.56
CA MET A 123 -5.50 0.97 -3.77
C MET A 123 -6.20 -0.39 -3.64
N VAL A 124 -7.37 -0.54 -4.26
CA VAL A 124 -8.13 -1.79 -4.18
C VAL A 124 -7.89 -2.67 -5.40
N ALA A 125 -7.47 -3.90 -5.15
CA ALA A 125 -7.27 -4.92 -6.18
C ALA A 125 -8.56 -5.72 -6.42
N LEU A 126 -8.86 -5.93 -7.70
CA LEU A 126 -9.95 -6.79 -8.17
C LEU A 126 -9.35 -8.07 -8.75
N ASP A 127 -9.86 -9.22 -8.32
CA ASP A 127 -9.52 -10.50 -8.92
C ASP A 127 -10.46 -10.83 -10.10
N SER A 128 -10.30 -12.03 -10.66
CA SER A 128 -11.06 -12.48 -11.83
C SER A 128 -12.55 -12.73 -11.57
N SER A 129 -13.02 -12.67 -10.32
CA SER A 129 -14.45 -12.76 -9.99
C SER A 129 -15.21 -11.46 -10.22
N TYR A 130 -14.49 -10.33 -10.38
CA TYR A 130 -15.07 -9.02 -10.61
C TYR A 130 -15.18 -8.68 -12.09
N HIS A 131 -16.26 -7.99 -12.45
CA HIS A 131 -16.41 -7.39 -13.77
C HIS A 131 -15.74 -6.00 -13.81
N PRO A 132 -15.06 -5.62 -14.91
CA PRO A 132 -14.47 -4.28 -15.06
C PRO A 132 -15.36 -3.07 -14.77
N TYR A 133 -16.70 -3.19 -14.82
CA TYR A 133 -17.57 -2.05 -14.50
C TYR A 133 -17.65 -1.81 -12.98
N GLU A 134 -17.37 -2.81 -12.15
CA GLU A 134 -17.43 -2.73 -10.69
C GLU A 134 -16.35 -1.79 -10.14
N ALA A 135 -15.22 -1.67 -10.84
CA ALA A 135 -14.20 -0.65 -10.54
C ALA A 135 -14.80 0.78 -10.52
N LYS A 136 -15.77 1.07 -11.41
CA LYS A 136 -16.43 2.38 -11.46
C LYS A 136 -17.31 2.63 -10.23
N PHE A 137 -17.90 1.58 -9.67
CA PHE A 137 -18.71 1.69 -8.46
C PHE A 137 -17.82 1.88 -7.23
N LEU A 138 -16.71 1.15 -7.13
CA LEU A 138 -15.74 1.33 -6.05
C LEU A 138 -15.14 2.73 -6.02
N ALA A 139 -14.81 3.31 -7.18
CA ALA A 139 -14.36 4.69 -7.27
C ALA A 139 -15.41 5.69 -6.72
N LYS A 140 -16.70 5.47 -7.01
CA LYS A 140 -17.80 6.29 -6.44
C LYS A 140 -17.95 6.13 -4.94
N MET A 141 -17.50 5.00 -4.38
CA MET A 141 -17.54 4.72 -2.94
C MET A 141 -16.31 5.26 -2.19
N GLY A 142 -15.32 5.84 -2.88
CA GLY A 142 -14.15 6.47 -2.27
C GLY A 142 -12.85 5.66 -2.34
N VAL A 143 -12.79 4.63 -3.19
CA VAL A 143 -11.53 4.02 -3.63
C VAL A 143 -10.80 4.98 -4.57
N ASP A 144 -9.47 5.06 -4.45
CA ASP A 144 -8.60 6.00 -5.17
C ASP A 144 -8.03 5.44 -6.48
#